data_AF-A0A182SQZ8-F1
#
_entry.id   AF-A0A182SQZ8-F1
#
_cell.length_a   1.000
_cell.length_b   1.000
_cell.length_c   1.000
_cell.angle_alpha   90.00
_cell.angle_beta   90.00
_cell.angle_gamma   90.00
#
_symmetry.space_group_name_H-M   'P 1'
#
loop_
_entity.id
_entity.type
_entity.pdbx_description
1 polymer ?
#
loop_
_entity_poly.entity_id
_entity_poly.type
_entity_poly.pdbx_seq_one_letter_code
_entity_poly.pdbx_strand_id
1 'polypeptide(L)'
;MAFKFAVFAAIVAVANAVAIGYPAPLGAYHAPLGAYPAVAKVAAPVVAKVADDYDPNPQYSYSYHIADALTGDNKEQQESRSGDVVTGSYSLVEPDGTRRV
;
A
#
# COMPACT_ATOMS: atom_id res chain seq x y z
N MET A 1 -25.53 -31.10 -17.23
CA MET A 1 -24.26 -31.79 -16.88
C MET A 1 -23.04 -30.88 -16.96
N ALA A 2 -22.95 -29.94 -17.90
CA ALA A 2 -21.82 -29.01 -18.03
C ALA A 2 -21.59 -28.07 -16.83
N PHE A 3 -22.66 -27.62 -16.15
CA PHE A 3 -22.56 -26.72 -14.99
C PHE A 3 -21.83 -27.37 -13.79
N LYS A 4 -21.93 -28.69 -13.63
CA LYS A 4 -21.25 -29.44 -12.55
C LYS A 4 -19.74 -29.57 -12.81
N PHE A 5 -19.32 -29.64 -14.08
CA PHE A 5 -17.90 -29.66 -14.47
C PHE A 5 -17.23 -28.30 -14.29
N ALA A 6 -17.94 -27.20 -14.56
CA ALA A 6 -17.41 -25.85 -14.37
C ALA A 6 -17.12 -25.53 -12.89
N VAL A 7 -17.99 -25.97 -11.98
CA VAL A 7 -17.81 -25.80 -10.53
C VAL A 7 -16.64 -26.64 -10.01
N PHE A 8 -16.47 -27.87 -10.51
CA PHE A 8 -15.34 -28.71 -10.13
C PHE A 8 -13.99 -28.13 -10.62
N ALA A 9 -13.94 -27.60 -11.85
CA ALA A 9 -12.74 -26.94 -12.39
C ALA A 9 -12.35 -25.68 -11.59
N ALA A 10 -13.33 -24.91 -11.10
CA ALA A 10 -13.08 -23.74 -10.27
C ALA A 10 -12.44 -24.10 -8.91
N ILE A 11 -12.83 -25.22 -8.30
CA ILE A 11 -12.27 -25.67 -7.02
C ILE A 11 -10.82 -26.16 -7.18
N VAL A 12 -10.48 -26.83 -8.29
CA VAL A 12 -9.11 -27.28 -8.58
C VAL A 12 -8.15 -26.10 -8.84
N ALA A 13 -8.66 -24.99 -9.39
CA ALA A 13 -7.84 -23.79 -9.62
C ALA A 13 -7.42 -23.09 -8.32
N VAL A 14 -8.25 -23.12 -7.27
CA VAL A 14 -7.95 -22.48 -5.97
C VAL A 14 -6.85 -23.23 -5.20
N ALA A 15 -6.65 -24.53 -5.47
CA ALA A 15 -5.64 -25.34 -4.78
C ALA A 15 -4.18 -25.08 -5.23
N ASN A 16 -3.95 -24.38 -6.36
CA ASN A 16 -2.61 -24.19 -6.92
C ASN A 16 -1.96 -22.83 -6.53
N ALA A 17 -2.58 -22.04 -5.66
CA ALA A 17 -2.13 -20.69 -5.29
C ALA A 17 -1.53 -20.62 -3.87
N VAL A 18 -0.66 -21.56 -3.49
CA VAL A 18 0.19 -21.42 -2.30
C VAL A 18 1.59 -21.95 -2.63
N ALA A 19 2.40 -21.08 -3.23
CA ALA A 19 3.85 -21.23 -3.28
C ALA A 19 4.50 -19.87 -3.59
N ILE A 20 4.24 -18.87 -2.75
CA ILE A 20 5.06 -17.66 -2.74
C ILE A 20 6.33 -18.02 -1.96
N GLY A 21 7.36 -18.41 -2.70
CA GLY A 21 8.67 -18.75 -2.17
C GLY A 21 9.32 -17.53 -1.52
N TYR A 22 9.63 -17.63 -0.23
CA TYR A 22 10.59 -16.77 0.42
C TYR A 22 12.00 -17.15 -0.07
N PRO A 23 12.82 -16.24 -0.61
CA PRO A 23 14.24 -16.54 -0.74
C PRO A 23 14.89 -16.48 0.65
N ALA A 24 15.31 -17.62 1.16
CA ALA A 24 16.22 -17.72 2.30
C ALA A 24 17.57 -17.06 1.94
N PRO A 25 18.27 -16.41 2.89
CA PRO A 25 19.57 -15.79 2.60
C PRO A 25 20.61 -16.91 2.48
N LEU A 26 20.97 -17.27 1.25
CA LEU A 26 22.05 -18.21 1.00
C LEU A 26 23.40 -17.48 1.11
N GLY A 27 24.04 -17.62 2.26
CA GLY A 27 25.44 -17.26 2.46
C GLY A 27 26.40 -18.31 1.89
N ALA A 28 27.59 -17.81 1.51
CA ALA A 28 28.75 -18.50 0.90
C ALA A 28 28.49 -19.02 -0.53
N TYR A 29 29.36 -18.85 -1.54
CA TYR A 29 30.71 -19.40 -1.68
C TYR A 29 31.59 -18.52 -2.64
N HIS A 30 32.75 -18.08 -2.13
CA HIS A 30 34.10 -17.72 -2.66
C HIS A 30 34.36 -17.32 -4.15
N ALA A 31 35.09 -16.20 -4.33
CA ALA A 31 35.90 -15.85 -5.50
C ALA A 31 37.22 -15.14 -5.02
N PRO A 32 38.31 -15.13 -5.81
CA PRO A 32 39.68 -15.35 -5.32
C PRO A 32 40.37 -14.15 -4.67
N LEU A 33 41.38 -14.49 -3.86
CA LEU A 33 42.27 -13.65 -3.08
C LEU A 33 43.10 -12.68 -3.95
N GLY A 34 42.59 -11.46 -4.18
CA GLY A 34 43.34 -10.34 -4.72
C GLY A 34 43.80 -9.41 -3.59
N ALA A 35 45.11 -9.17 -3.46
CA ALA A 35 45.65 -8.22 -2.49
C ALA A 35 45.44 -6.78 -2.98
N TYR A 36 44.37 -6.14 -2.51
CA TYR A 36 44.14 -4.70 -2.69
C TYR A 36 44.86 -3.94 -1.55
N PRO A 37 45.52 -2.79 -1.80
CA PRO A 37 46.01 -1.95 -0.72
C PRO A 37 44.85 -1.55 0.19
N ALA A 38 45.03 -1.71 1.49
CA ALA A 38 44.02 -1.39 2.49
C ALA A 38 43.73 0.12 2.46
N VAL A 39 42.70 0.51 1.71
CA VAL A 39 42.13 1.86 1.81
C VAL A 39 41.54 1.96 3.21
N ALA A 40 42.11 2.86 4.03
CA ALA A 40 41.57 3.16 5.34
C ALA A 40 40.08 3.48 5.20
N LYS A 41 39.23 2.67 5.83
CA LYS A 41 37.80 2.92 5.89
C LYS A 41 37.61 4.19 6.70
N VAL A 42 37.48 5.33 6.02
CA VAL A 42 37.02 6.56 6.66
C VAL A 42 35.61 6.24 7.14
N ALA A 43 35.42 6.23 8.45
CA ALA A 43 34.11 6.05 9.04
C ALA A 43 33.21 7.19 8.53
N ALA A 44 32.27 6.84 7.65
CA ALA A 44 31.20 7.77 7.31
C ALA A 44 30.51 8.17 8.62
N PRO A 45 30.20 9.46 8.83
CA PRO A 45 29.43 9.85 9.99
C PRO A 45 28.13 9.06 9.97
N VAL A 46 27.91 8.24 11.00
CA VAL A 46 26.62 7.61 11.23
C VAL A 46 25.68 8.75 11.58
N VAL A 47 24.98 9.26 10.57
CA VAL A 47 23.82 10.11 10.80
C VAL A 47 22.84 9.19 11.53
N ALA A 48 22.72 9.40 12.84
CA ALA A 48 21.68 8.75 13.62
C ALA A 48 20.36 9.12 12.93
N LYS A 49 19.71 8.10 12.35
CA LYS A 49 18.37 8.27 11.80
C LYS A 49 17.52 8.67 13.01
N VAL A 50 17.12 9.94 13.04
CA VAL A 50 16.14 10.43 14.01
C VAL A 50 14.99 9.45 13.91
N ALA A 51 14.73 8.73 15.01
CA ALA A 51 13.56 7.88 15.07
C ALA A 51 12.38 8.83 14.97
N ASP A 52 11.62 8.74 13.88
CA ASP A 52 10.35 9.45 13.77
C ASP A 52 9.50 9.09 15.00
N ASP A 53 8.87 10.09 15.61
CA ASP A 53 8.00 9.87 16.78
C ASP A 53 6.86 8.94 16.38
N TYR A 54 6.93 7.69 16.87
CA TYR A 54 5.93 6.66 16.59
C TYR A 54 4.70 6.88 17.46
N ASP A 55 3.58 7.23 16.82
CA ASP A 55 2.27 7.27 17.46
C ASP A 55 1.59 5.89 17.38
N PRO A 56 1.37 5.20 18.52
CA PRO A 56 0.67 3.91 18.54
C PRO A 56 -0.83 4.01 18.20
N ASN A 57 -1.43 5.20 18.19
CA ASN A 57 -2.83 5.42 17.84
C ASN A 57 -2.99 6.62 16.89
N PRO A 58 -2.54 6.49 15.62
CA PRO A 58 -2.49 7.60 14.69
C PRO A 58 -3.89 8.16 14.39
N GLN A 59 -3.99 9.48 14.35
CA GLN A 59 -5.24 10.18 14.06
C GLN A 59 -5.05 11.22 12.96
N TYR A 60 -6.05 11.33 12.08
CA TYR A 60 -6.16 12.45 11.16
C TYR A 60 -7.60 12.74 10.82
N SER A 61 -7.84 13.96 10.35
CA SER A 61 -9.08 14.37 9.72
C SER A 61 -8.75 15.09 8.43
N TYR A 62 -9.41 14.69 7.35
CA TYR A 62 -9.23 15.23 6.03
C TYR A 62 -10.60 15.50 5.40
N SER A 63 -10.69 16.62 4.69
CA SER A 63 -11.90 16.98 3.95
C SER A 63 -11.53 17.74 2.69
N TYR A 64 -12.26 17.49 1.62
CA TYR A 64 -12.10 18.14 0.33
C TYR A 64 -13.46 18.41 -0.29
N HIS A 65 -13.62 19.56 -0.94
CA HIS A 65 -14.83 19.89 -1.68
C HIS A 65 -14.51 20.63 -2.97
N ILE A 66 -15.37 20.46 -3.97
CA ILE A 66 -15.40 21.20 -5.23
C ILE A 66 -16.77 21.83 -5.35
N ALA A 67 -16.79 23.14 -5.62
CA ALA A 67 -18.00 23.86 -5.96
C ALA A 67 -17.68 24.79 -7.14
N ASP A 68 -17.84 24.27 -8.36
CA ASP A 68 -17.61 25.02 -9.58
C ASP A 68 -18.93 25.30 -10.31
N ALA A 69 -19.34 26.57 -10.32
CA ALA A 69 -20.56 27.02 -10.99
C ALA A 69 -20.45 27.00 -12.52
N LEU A 70 -19.24 27.05 -13.10
CA LEU A 70 -19.06 27.07 -14.54
C LEU A 70 -19.24 25.67 -15.14
N THR A 71 -18.60 24.67 -14.54
CA THR A 71 -18.73 23.28 -14.98
C THR A 71 -19.93 22.56 -14.35
N GLY A 72 -20.49 23.11 -13.27
CA GLY A 72 -21.53 22.48 -12.47
C GLY A 72 -21.01 21.39 -11.53
N ASP A 73 -19.68 21.27 -11.37
CA ASP A 73 -19.09 20.24 -10.54
C ASP A 73 -19.31 20.52 -9.05
N ASN A 74 -19.96 19.57 -8.38
CA ASN A 74 -20.16 19.59 -6.94
C ASN A 74 -19.76 18.22 -6.36
N LYS A 75 -18.65 18.22 -5.61
CA LYS A 75 -18.10 17.03 -4.97
C LYS A 75 -17.75 17.35 -3.53
N GLU A 76 -17.93 16.39 -2.64
CA GLU A 76 -17.59 16.55 -1.23
C GLU A 76 -17.05 15.24 -0.67
N GLN A 77 -15.92 15.28 0.01
CA GLN A 77 -15.29 14.15 0.68
C GLN A 77 -14.91 14.55 2.10
N GLN A 78 -15.15 13.64 3.04
CA GLN A 78 -14.58 13.73 4.38
C GLN A 78 -14.13 12.34 4.84
N GLU A 79 -13.00 12.31 5.53
CA GLU A 79 -12.44 11.10 6.13
C GLU A 79 -11.79 11.46 7.46
N SER A 80 -12.00 10.62 8.45
CA SER A 80 -11.29 10.65 9.73
C SER A 80 -10.76 9.27 10.05
N ARG A 81 -9.58 9.24 10.67
CA ARG A 81 -8.96 8.04 11.20
C ARG A 81 -8.75 8.17 12.70
N SER A 82 -9.04 7.09 13.41
CA SER A 82 -8.65 6.90 14.80
C SER A 82 -8.08 5.49 14.94
N GLY A 83 -6.76 5.40 15.03
CA GLY A 83 -6.05 4.12 15.17
C GLY A 83 -6.29 3.21 13.97
N ASP A 84 -7.04 2.14 14.18
CA ASP A 84 -7.37 1.13 13.16
C ASP A 84 -8.70 1.41 12.44
N VAL A 85 -9.45 2.42 12.88
CA VAL A 85 -10.76 2.73 12.34
C VAL A 85 -10.67 3.96 11.45
N VAL A 86 -11.14 3.82 10.20
CA VAL A 86 -11.32 4.93 9.26
C VAL A 86 -12.80 5.06 8.96
N THR A 87 -13.33 6.27 9.07
CA THR A 87 -14.72 6.60 8.76
C THR A 87 -14.79 7.81 7.86
N GLY A 88 -15.76 7.85 6.97
CA GLY A 88 -15.90 8.97 6.05
C GLY A 88 -17.11 8.84 5.15
N SER A 89 -17.29 9.84 4.30
CA SER A 89 -18.32 9.87 3.27
C SER A 89 -17.83 10.61 2.05
N TYR A 90 -18.35 10.24 0.89
CA TYR A 90 -18.08 10.92 -0.37
C TYR A 90 -19.39 11.18 -1.09
N SER A 91 -19.58 12.39 -1.60
CA SER A 91 -20.74 12.73 -2.40
C SER A 91 -20.36 13.40 -3.71
N LEU A 92 -21.19 13.15 -4.71
CA LEU A 92 -21.05 13.66 -6.07
C LEU A 92 -22.42 14.00 -6.62
N VAL A 93 -22.56 15.19 -7.20
CA VAL A 93 -23.72 15.54 -8.03
C VAL A 93 -23.43 15.12 -9.47
N GLU A 94 -24.32 14.31 -10.03
CA GLU A 94 -24.26 13.86 -11.41
C GLU A 94 -24.81 14.93 -12.37
N PRO A 95 -24.50 14.85 -13.68
CA PRO A 95 -24.97 15.85 -14.66
C PRO A 95 -26.49 15.95 -14.78
N ASP A 96 -27.23 14.92 -14.38
CA ASP A 96 -28.69 14.91 -14.33
C ASP A 96 -29.25 15.59 -13.06
N GLY A 97 -28.39 16.06 -12.17
CA GLY A 97 -28.73 16.70 -10.89
C GLY A 97 -28.89 15.73 -9.72
N THR A 98 -28.75 14.42 -9.94
CA THR A 98 -28.87 13.43 -8.86
C THR A 98 -27.62 13.46 -7.97
N ARG A 99 -27.80 13.47 -6.63
CA ARG A 99 -26.69 13.39 -5.68
C ARG A 99 -26.50 11.96 -5.16
N ARG A 100 -25.28 11.44 -5.30
CA ARG A 100 -24.84 10.16 -4.73
C ARG A 100 -24.05 10.40 -3.44
N VAL A 101 -24.14 9.48 -2.49
CA VAL A 101 -23.45 9.47 -1.17
C VAL A 101 -22.95 8.06 -0.89
#